data_AF-A0A1M5G4E5-F1
#
_entry.id   AF-A0A1M5G4E5-F1
#
_cell.length_a   1.000
_cell.length_b   1.000
_cell.length_c   1.000
_cell.angle_alpha   90.00
_cell.angle_beta   90.00
_cell.angle_gamma   90.00
#
_symmetry.space_group_name_H-M   'P 1'
#
loop_
_entity.id
_entity.type
_entity.pdbx_description
1 polymer ?
#
loop_
_entity_poly.entity_id
_entity_poly.type
_entity_poly.pdbx_seq_one_letter_code
_entity_poly.pdbx_strand_id
1 'polypeptide(L)' 'MNKFIEITENGKRILINLGCVIRIEDYRKQCILHFIDGTPPLTINLAYESLKSILQDPNHSMYG' A
#
# COMPACT_ATOMS: atom_id res chain seq x y z
N MET A 1 -13.29 -7.01 -3.58
CA MET A 1 -12.53 -7.73 -2.54
C MET A 1 -11.39 -6.83 -2.14
N ASN A 2 -11.44 -6.36 -0.90
CA ASN A 2 -10.53 -5.36 -0.40
C ASN A 2 -9.19 -6.01 -0.11
N LYS A 3 -8.16 -5.64 -0.87
CA LYS A 3 -6.79 -6.07 -0.60
C LYS A 3 -6.25 -5.27 0.57
N PHE A 4 -5.80 -5.93 1.62
CA PHE A 4 -5.12 -5.27 2.73
C PHE A 4 -3.65 -5.65 2.74
N ILE A 5 -2.79 -4.70 3.10
CA ILE A 5 -1.39 -4.98 3.46
C ILE A 5 -1.17 -4.59 4.90
N GLU A 6 -0.49 -5.45 5.65
CA GLU A 6 0.05 -5.09 6.96
C GLU A 6 1.52 -4.72 6.77
N ILE A 7 1.89 -3.54 7.24
CA ILE A 7 3.28 -3.10 7.30
C ILE A 7 3.65 -2.74 8.73
N THR A 8 4.92 -2.90 9.08
CA THR A 8 5.46 -2.40 10.35
C THR A 8 6.29 -1.16 10.07
N GLU A 9 5.85 -0.02 10.59
CA GLU A 9 6.52 1.27 10.43
C GLU A 9 6.80 1.87 11.81
N ASN A 10 8.05 2.22 12.11
CA ASN A 10 8.47 2.75 13.41
C ASN A 10 7.98 1.91 14.62
N GLY A 11 7.95 0.58 14.46
CA GLY A 11 7.47 -0.36 15.48
C GLY A 11 5.95 -0.43 15.64
N LYS A 12 5.18 0.30 14.83
CA LYS A 12 3.71 0.23 14.78
C LYS A 12 3.27 -0.61 13.58
N ARG A 13 2.30 -1.49 13.80
CA ARG A 13 1.63 -2.21 12.70
C ARG A 13 0.56 -1.32 12.10
N ILE A 14 0.59 -1.14 10.79
CA ILE A 14 -0.37 -0.35 10.03
C ILE A 14 -1.02 -1.29 9.03
N LEU A 15 -2.35 -1.39 9.11
CA LEU A 15 -3.16 -2.11 8.13
C LEU A 15 -3.67 -1.11 7.09
N ILE A 16 -3.34 -1.34 5.83
CA ILE A 16 -3.66 -0.44 4.72
C ILE A 16 -4.63 -1.16 3.80
N ASN A 17 -5.81 -0.55 3.57
CA ASN A 17 -6.75 -1.00 2.56
C ASN A 17 -6.31 -0.47 1.18
N LEU A 18 -5.75 -1.35 0.34
CA LEU A 18 -5.36 -1.01 -1.03
C LEU A 18 -6.58 -0.71 -1.92
N GLY A 19 -7.78 -1.15 -1.55
CA GLY A 19 -9.02 -0.75 -2.24
C GLY A 19 -9.32 0.75 -2.13
N CYS A 20 -8.76 1.43 -1.13
CA CYS A 20 -8.87 2.88 -0.98
C CYS A 20 -7.71 3.63 -1.64
N VAL A 21 -6.65 2.94 -2.10
CA VAL A 21 -5.46 3.59 -2.69
C VAL A 21 -5.72 3.91 -4.16
N ILE A 22 -5.70 5.21 -4.50
CA ILE A 22 -5.91 5.69 -5.88
C ILE A 22 -4.59 5.91 -6.63
N ARG A 23 -3.51 6.21 -5.90
CA ARG A 23 -2.20 6.49 -6.48
C ARG A 23 -1.10 6.10 -5.51
N ILE A 24 -0.01 5.59 -6.07
CA ILE A 24 1.22 5.28 -5.37
C ILE A 24 2.31 6.14 -6.02
N GLU A 25 3.05 6.89 -5.23
CA GLU A 25 4.19 7.67 -5.67
C GLU A 25 5.48 7.12 -5.04
N ASP A 26 6.53 6.94 -5.84
CA ASP A 26 7.86 6.61 -5.35
C ASP A 26 8.65 7.89 -5.13
N TYR A 27 9.02 8.16 -3.89
CA TYR A 27 9.83 9.30 -3.52
C TYR A 27 10.98 8.84 -2.62
N ARG A 28 12.22 9.02 -3.10
CA ARG A 28 13.44 8.71 -2.34
C ARG A 28 13.46 7.30 -1.71
N LYS A 29 13.01 6.27 -2.45
CA LYS A 29 12.90 4.87 -1.99
C LYS A 29 11.81 4.62 -0.93
N GLN A 30 10.89 5.56 -0.77
CA GLN A 30 9.69 5.41 0.04
C GLN A 30 8.46 5.42 -0.89
N CYS A 31 7.42 4.70 -0.51
CA CYS A 31 6.14 4.78 -1.19
C CYS A 31 5.25 5.78 -0.46
N ILE A 32 4.59 6.65 -1.22
CA ILE A 32 3.53 7.53 -0.73
C ILE A 32 2.23 7.01 -1.30
N LEU A 33 1.32 6.61 -0.40
CA LEU A 33 0.00 6.12 -0.75
C LEU A 33 -1.01 7.27 -0.69
N HIS A 34 -1.71 7.51 -1.78
CA HIS A 34 -2.81 8.46 -1.85
C HIS A 34 -4.13 7.71 -1.82
N PHE A 35 -5.06 8.17 -0.98
CA PHE A 35 -6.34 7.50 -0.78
C PHE A 35 -7.51 8.29 -1.39
N ILE A 36 -8.51 7.57 -1.86
CA ILE A 36 -9.73 8.14 -2.47
C ILE A 36 -10.75 8.61 -1.43
N ASP A 37 -10.69 8.09 -0.20
CA ASP A 37 -11.68 8.31 0.86
C ASP A 37 -11.41 9.56 1.72
N GLY A 38 -10.45 10.40 1.32
CA GLY A 38 -10.05 11.59 2.06
C GLY A 38 -9.06 11.31 3.19
N THR A 39 -8.62 10.05 3.37
CA THR A 39 -7.51 9.73 4.27
C THR A 39 -6.23 10.48 3.80
N PRO A 40 -5.51 11.15 4.71
CA PRO A 40 -4.25 11.80 4.37
C PRO A 40 -3.25 10.84 3.70
N PRO A 41 -2.40 11.31 2.79
CA PRO A 41 -1.38 10.46 2.19
C PRO A 41 -0.48 9.83 3.24
N LEU A 42 -0.18 8.53 3.07
CA LEU A 42 0.67 7.78 3.98
C LEU A 42 2.02 7.48 3.32
N THR A 43 3.10 7.99 3.90
CA THR A 43 4.46 7.62 3.52
C THR A 43 4.88 6.36 4.27
N ILE A 44 5.35 5.37 3.53
CA ILE A 44 5.80 4.08 4.06
C ILE A 44 7.21 3.77 3.54
N ASN A 45 8.05 3.22 4.41
CA ASN A 45 9.37 2.68 4.13
C ASN A 45 9.27 1.30 3.49
N LEU A 46 8.52 1.23 2.39
CA LEU A 46 8.44 0.06 1.53
C LEU A 46 8.92 0.46 0.15
N ALA A 47 9.78 -0.36 -0.46
CA ALA A 47 10.22 -0.13 -1.82
C ALA A 47 9.04 -0.30 -2.80
N TYR A 48 8.95 0.58 -3.80
CA TYR A 48 7.88 0.55 -4.81
C TYR A 48 7.78 -0.81 -5.52
N GLU A 49 8.91 -1.42 -5.87
CA GLU A 49 8.92 -2.74 -6.51
C GLU A 49 8.37 -3.85 -5.59
N SER A 50 8.56 -3.76 -4.27
CA SER A 50 7.95 -4.69 -3.31
C SER A 50 6.43 -4.52 -3.29
N LEU A 51 5.95 -3.27 -3.26
CA LEU A 51 4.51 -2.98 -3.28
C LEU A 51 3.86 -3.41 -4.61
N LYS A 52 4.53 -3.14 -5.73
CA LYS A 52 4.11 -3.57 -7.06
C LYS A 52 4.03 -5.09 -7.17
N SER A 53 5.00 -5.82 -6.62
CA SER A 53 4.96 -7.29 -6.56
C SER A 53 3.77 -7.79 -5.74
N ILE A 54 3.44 -7.16 -4.60
CA ILE A 54 2.27 -7.52 -3.78
C ILE A 54 0.97 -7.25 -4.54
N LEU A 55 0.89 -6.15 -5.30
CA LEU A 55 -0.26 -5.81 -6.12
C LEU A 55 -0.46 -6.80 -7.29
N GLN A 56 0.65 -7.28 -7.87
CA GLN A 56 0.69 -8.19 -9.01
C GLN A 56 0.62 -9.68 -8.62
N ASP A 57 0.86 -10.04 -7.36
CA ASP A 57 0.82 -11.43 -6.91
C ASP A 57 -0.62 -11.98 -7.01
N PRO A 58 -0.86 -13.00 -7.86
CA PRO A 58 -2.18 -13.59 -8.06
C PRO A 58 -2.68 -14.38 -6.84
N ASN A 59 -1.81 -14.78 -5.91
CA ASN A 59 -2.17 -15.42 -4.64
C ASN A 59 -2.52 -14.41 -3.54
N HIS A 60 -2.11 -13.14 -3.68
CA HIS A 60 -2.68 -12.00 -2.93
C HIS A 60 -3.92 -11.46 -3.68
N SER A 61 -4.87 -12.36 -3.90
CA SER A 61 -5.72 -12.34 -5.08
C SER A 61 -6.61 -11.09 -5.22
N MET A 62 -6.63 -10.59 -6.46
CA MET A 62 -7.64 -9.68 -7.03
C MET A 62 -8.90 -10.52 -7.33
N TYR A 63 -9.51 -11.17 -6.34
CA TYR A 63 -10.76 -11.91 -6.56
C TYR A 63 -11.88 -11.40 -5.69
N GLY A 64 -12.94 -10.90 -6.33
CA GLY A 64 -14.17 -10.41 -5.71
C GLY A 64 -14.18 -8.90 -5.58
#